data_AF-A0A2S9FPD2-F1
#
_entry.id   AF-A0A2S9FPD2-F1
#
_cell.length_a   1.000
_cell.length_b   1.000
_cell.length_c   1.000
_cell.angle_alpha   90.00
_cell.angle_beta   90.00
_cell.angle_gamma   90.00
#
_symmetry.space_group_name_H-M   'P 1'
#
loop_
_entity.id
_entity.type
_entity.pdbx_description
1 polymer ?
#
loop_
_entity_poly.entity_id
_entity_poly.type
_entity_poly.pdbx_seq_one_letter_code
_entity_poly.pdbx_strand_id
1 'polypeptide(L)'
;STWEWDMVAVSSQWKTSHNYRHHVFTNVLGEDDDLGFGVMRVTEDQPWTRAHLLQPLQNLFLALTFEWGIGLHGVDLKRSKAEKHAQAKALVGKISRQGIKDYVLWPALSLTR
;
A
#
# COMPACT_ATOMS: atom_id res chain seq x y z
N SER A 1 -11.08 16.65 4.50
CA SER A 1 -12.06 15.55 4.40
C SER A 1 -11.68 14.47 5.39
N THR A 2 -12.64 14.04 6.21
CA THR A 2 -12.52 12.95 7.21
C THR A 2 -12.87 11.57 6.65
N TRP A 3 -13.13 11.48 5.34
CA TRP A 3 -13.56 10.25 4.68
C TRP A 3 -12.41 9.25 4.53
N GLU A 4 -12.65 8.01 4.94
CA GLU A 4 -11.77 6.86 4.74
C GLU A 4 -12.29 5.99 3.60
N TRP A 5 -11.42 5.72 2.63
CA TRP A 5 -11.70 4.86 1.47
C TRP A 5 -11.72 3.39 1.86
N ASP A 6 -12.53 2.62 1.15
CA ASP A 6 -12.65 1.17 1.32
C ASP A 6 -11.46 0.47 0.64
N MET A 7 -10.32 0.58 1.32
CA MET A 7 -9.05 -0.05 0.99
C MET A 7 -8.27 -0.28 2.29
N VAL A 8 -7.32 -1.22 2.30
CA VAL A 8 -6.47 -1.49 3.48
C VAL A 8 -5.67 -0.26 3.93
N ALA A 9 -5.10 0.53 3.01
CA ALA A 9 -4.23 1.65 3.37
C ALA A 9 -4.97 2.82 4.01
N VAL A 10 -4.35 3.49 4.98
CA VAL A 10 -4.93 4.68 5.64
C VAL A 10 -5.06 5.82 4.62
N SER A 11 -6.24 6.41 4.47
CA SER A 11 -6.49 7.35 3.36
C SER A 11 -5.65 8.64 3.46
N SER A 12 -5.26 9.06 4.66
CA SER A 12 -4.32 10.19 4.81
C SER A 12 -2.92 9.87 4.28
N GLN A 13 -2.45 8.63 4.44
CA GLN A 13 -1.16 8.19 3.91
C GLN A 13 -1.24 8.05 2.39
N TRP A 14 -2.32 7.45 1.88
CA TRP A 14 -2.56 7.28 0.45
C TRP A 14 -2.61 8.62 -0.31
N LYS A 15 -3.22 9.66 0.27
CA LYS A 15 -3.20 11.01 -0.34
C LYS A 15 -1.78 11.57 -0.47
N THR A 16 -0.89 11.27 0.46
CA THR A 16 0.49 11.73 0.38
C THR A 16 1.32 10.86 -0.58
N SER A 17 1.24 9.54 -0.47
CA SER A 17 2.04 8.63 -1.30
C SER A 17 1.54 8.58 -2.74
N HIS A 18 0.24 8.41 -2.95
CA HIS A 18 -0.32 8.26 -4.28
C HIS A 18 -0.70 9.61 -4.89
N ASN A 19 -1.56 10.41 -4.24
CA ASN A 19 -2.06 11.63 -4.88
C ASN A 19 -0.99 12.71 -5.01
N TYR A 20 -0.10 12.85 -4.02
CA TYR A 20 0.96 13.84 -4.07
C TYR A 20 2.23 13.26 -4.70
N ARG A 21 2.93 12.34 -4.03
CA ARG A 21 4.23 11.86 -4.53
C ARG A 21 4.10 11.22 -5.91
N HIS A 22 3.22 10.23 -6.05
CA HIS A 22 3.08 9.55 -7.31
C HIS A 22 2.43 10.44 -8.39
N HIS A 23 1.23 10.99 -8.22
CA HIS A 23 0.57 11.75 -9.31
C HIS A 23 1.19 13.12 -9.63
N VAL A 24 1.80 13.81 -8.66
CA VAL A 24 2.45 15.12 -8.93
C VAL A 24 3.86 14.92 -9.47
N PHE A 25 4.60 13.94 -8.97
CA PHE A 25 5.98 13.67 -9.37
C PHE A 25 6.14 12.35 -10.14
N THR A 26 5.10 11.92 -10.85
CA THR A 26 5.11 10.68 -11.65
C THR A 26 6.35 10.64 -12.52
N ASN A 27 7.07 9.52 -12.48
CA ASN A 27 8.30 9.30 -13.24
C ASN A 27 9.47 10.26 -12.92
N VAL A 28 9.47 10.93 -11.77
CA VAL A 28 10.61 11.74 -11.31
C VAL A 28 11.49 10.90 -10.40
N LEU A 29 12.71 10.60 -10.86
CA LEU A 29 13.68 9.81 -10.11
C LEU A 29 13.99 10.44 -8.75
N GLY A 30 13.84 9.66 -7.69
CA GLY A 30 14.08 10.11 -6.31
C GLY A 30 12.88 10.76 -5.62
N GLU A 31 11.79 11.02 -6.35
CA GLU A 31 10.52 11.52 -5.81
C GLU A 31 9.40 10.47 -5.92
N ASP A 32 9.28 9.83 -7.08
CA ASP A 32 8.34 8.73 -7.30
C ASP A 32 9.00 7.41 -6.92
N ASP A 33 8.59 6.87 -5.78
CA ASP A 33 9.09 5.61 -5.26
C ASP A 33 8.74 4.43 -6.23
N ASP A 34 7.74 4.59 -7.12
CA ASP A 34 7.35 3.59 -8.14
C ASP A 34 8.47 3.31 -9.15
N LEU A 35 9.36 4.28 -9.39
CA LEU A 35 10.57 4.09 -10.18
C LEU A 35 11.65 3.41 -9.34
N GLY A 36 11.75 2.10 -9.49
CA GLY A 36 12.88 1.35 -8.95
C GLY A 36 12.72 0.93 -7.50
N PHE A 37 11.51 0.52 -7.11
CA PHE A 37 11.20 -0.27 -5.89
C PHE A 37 12.13 -1.49 -5.64
N GLY A 38 13.02 -1.83 -6.56
CA GLY A 38 14.01 -2.90 -6.44
C GLY A 38 13.42 -4.30 -6.62
N VAL A 39 12.09 -4.43 -6.63
CA VAL A 39 11.39 -5.70 -6.85
C VAL A 39 11.39 -6.10 -8.32
N MET A 40 11.19 -5.12 -9.21
CA MET A 40 11.14 -5.33 -10.65
C MET A 40 11.97 -4.28 -11.38
N ARG A 41 12.49 -4.68 -12.54
CA ARG A 41 13.17 -3.82 -13.50
C ARG A 41 12.12 -3.08 -14.33
N VAL A 42 12.04 -1.77 -14.16
CA VAL A 42 11.02 -0.91 -14.79
C VAL A 42 11.61 0.17 -15.70
N THR A 43 12.92 0.40 -15.63
CA THR A 43 13.64 1.35 -16.49
C THR A 43 14.82 0.67 -17.20
N GLU A 44 15.29 1.27 -18.30
CA GLU A 44 16.48 0.82 -19.00
C GLU A 44 17.78 1.08 -18.24
N ASP A 45 17.81 2.11 -17.39
CA ASP A 45 18.95 2.48 -16.54
C ASP A 45 19.34 1.40 -15.52
N GLN A 46 18.41 0.48 -15.23
CA GLN A 46 18.67 -0.68 -14.38
C GLN A 46 19.34 -1.80 -15.21
N PRO A 47 20.60 -2.18 -14.91
CA PRO A 47 21.29 -3.23 -15.66
C PRO A 47 20.52 -4.54 -15.62
N TRP A 48 20.44 -5.24 -16.75
CA TRP A 48 19.77 -6.53 -16.77
C TRP A 48 20.62 -7.62 -16.08
N THR A 49 19.98 -8.43 -15.26
CA THR A 49 20.54 -9.64 -14.65
C THR A 49 19.61 -10.84 -14.90
N ARG A 50 20.15 -12.06 -14.76
CA ARG A 50 19.36 -13.30 -14.94
C ARG A 50 18.20 -13.43 -13.94
N ALA A 51 18.27 -12.78 -12.78
CA ALA A 51 17.19 -12.79 -11.80
C ALA A 51 15.89 -12.18 -12.36
N HIS A 52 15.99 -11.27 -13.34
CA HIS A 52 14.82 -10.66 -13.98
C HIS A 52 13.95 -11.64 -14.76
N LEU A 53 14.41 -12.86 -15.03
CA LEU A 53 13.57 -13.93 -15.57
C LEU A 53 12.43 -14.32 -14.62
N LEU A 54 12.57 -14.05 -13.32
CA LEU A 54 11.55 -14.30 -12.30
C LEU A 54 10.51 -13.18 -12.18
N GLN A 55 10.67 -12.06 -12.89
CA GLN A 55 9.74 -10.92 -12.81
C GLN A 55 8.28 -11.26 -13.04
N PRO A 56 7.89 -12.15 -13.98
CA PRO A 56 6.49 -12.54 -14.11
C PRO A 56 5.91 -13.13 -12.82
N LEU A 57 6.69 -13.91 -12.07
CA LEU A 57 6.28 -14.46 -10.77
C LEU A 57 6.27 -13.39 -9.68
N GLN A 58 7.25 -12.48 -9.68
CA GLN A 58 7.27 -11.33 -8.77
C GLN A 58 6.05 -10.44 -9.00
N ASN A 59 5.68 -10.19 -10.26
CA ASN A 59 4.51 -9.41 -10.63
C ASN A 59 3.20 -10.10 -10.23
N LEU A 60 3.11 -11.44 -10.39
CA LEU A 60 1.97 -12.21 -9.91
C LEU A 60 1.81 -12.09 -8.39
N PHE A 61 2.91 -12.26 -7.64
CA PHE A 61 2.89 -12.11 -6.19
C PHE A 61 2.50 -10.69 -5.77
N LEU A 62 3.06 -9.68 -6.44
CA LEU A 62 2.71 -8.28 -6.22
C LEU A 62 1.22 -8.05 -6.47
N ALA A 63 0.66 -8.53 -7.58
CA ALA A 63 -0.75 -8.37 -7.92
C ALA A 63 -1.66 -9.00 -6.86
N LEU A 64 -1.33 -10.20 -6.38
CA LEU A 64 -2.11 -10.90 -5.34
C LEU A 64 -2.06 -10.20 -3.98
N THR A 65 -1.00 -9.45 -3.70
CA THR A 65 -0.76 -8.82 -2.40
C THR A 65 -0.83 -7.30 -2.43
N PHE A 66 -1.18 -6.70 -3.57
CA PHE A 66 -1.00 -5.27 -3.86
C PHE A 66 -1.63 -4.38 -2.79
N GLU A 67 -2.91 -4.60 -2.51
CA GLU A 67 -3.66 -3.78 -1.55
C GLU A 67 -3.03 -3.79 -0.15
N TRP A 68 -2.62 -4.98 0.31
CA TRP A 68 -1.96 -5.16 1.60
C TRP A 68 -0.55 -4.57 1.62
N GLY A 69 0.18 -4.73 0.51
CA GLY A 69 1.51 -4.14 0.31
C GLY A 69 1.46 -2.62 0.41
N ILE A 70 0.48 -1.98 -0.24
CA ILE A 70 0.25 -0.54 -0.15
C ILE A 70 -0.10 -0.11 1.28
N GLY A 71 -0.95 -0.87 1.97
CA GLY A 71 -1.27 -0.61 3.38
C GLY A 71 -0.05 -0.62 4.29
N LEU A 72 0.82 -1.63 4.12
CA LEU A 72 2.07 -1.75 4.88
C LEU A 72 3.09 -0.68 4.48
N HIS A 73 3.17 -0.33 3.20
CA HIS A 73 4.09 0.70 2.69
C HIS A 73 3.80 2.09 3.27
N GLY A 74 2.55 2.35 3.68
CA GLY A 74 2.18 3.56 4.43
C GLY A 74 2.85 3.70 5.80
N VAL A 75 3.44 2.62 6.35
CA VAL A 75 4.27 2.64 7.56
C VAL A 75 5.73 2.89 7.17
N ASP A 76 6.16 4.14 7.26
CA ASP A 76 7.49 4.58 6.82
C ASP A 76 8.58 4.11 7.80
N LEU A 77 9.37 3.12 7.38
CA LEU A 77 10.41 2.50 8.20
C LEU A 77 11.56 3.46 8.57
N LYS A 78 11.75 4.54 7.81
CA LYS A 78 12.80 5.55 8.05
C LYS A 78 12.44 6.51 9.18
N ARG A 79 11.19 6.50 9.66
CA ARG A 79 10.71 7.37 10.75
C ARG A 79 11.14 6.90 12.14
N SER A 80 10.95 7.77 13.13
CA SER A 80 11.19 7.44 14.52
C SER A 80 10.32 6.26 14.98
N LYS A 81 10.73 5.58 16.06
CA LYS A 81 9.95 4.46 16.62
C LYS A 81 8.53 4.87 17.01
N ALA A 82 8.37 6.09 17.55
CA ALA A 82 7.08 6.62 17.96
C ALA A 82 6.15 6.87 16.75
N GLU A 83 6.65 7.48 15.69
CA GLU A 83 5.89 7.71 14.45
C GLU A 83 5.48 6.39 13.80
N LYS A 84 6.40 5.42 13.71
CA LYS A 84 6.10 4.08 13.17
C LYS A 84 5.00 3.37 13.97
N HIS A 85 5.06 3.46 15.29
CA HIS A 85 4.02 2.90 16.16
C HIS A 85 2.66 3.56 15.92
N ALA A 86 2.63 4.89 15.77
CA ALA A 86 1.40 5.63 15.49
C ALA A 86 0.80 5.25 14.12
N GLN A 87 1.64 5.14 13.09
CA GLN A 87 1.21 4.72 11.75
C GLN A 87 0.70 3.27 11.74
N ALA A 88 1.42 2.35 12.39
CA ALA A 88 0.98 0.96 12.52
C ALA A 88 -0.34 0.85 13.29
N LYS A 89 -0.51 1.62 14.38
CA LYS A 89 -1.76 1.67 15.14
C LYS A 89 -2.92 2.18 14.30
N ALA A 90 -2.69 3.21 13.46
CA ALA A 90 -3.71 3.71 12.55
C ALA A 90 -4.12 2.66 11.51
N LEU A 91 -3.14 1.98 10.90
CA LEU A 91 -3.38 0.90 9.94
C LEU A 91 -4.18 -0.25 10.57
N VAL A 92 -3.73 -0.78 11.71
CA VAL A 92 -4.43 -1.87 12.41
C VAL A 92 -5.84 -1.43 12.80
N GLY A 93 -6.01 -0.22 13.34
CA GLY A 93 -7.32 0.30 13.70
C GLY A 93 -8.28 0.43 12.51
N LYS A 94 -7.76 0.76 11.31
CA LYS A 94 -8.55 0.78 10.08
C LYS A 94 -8.96 -0.64 9.65
N ILE A 95 -7.99 -1.56 9.55
CA ILE A 95 -8.23 -2.96 9.19
C ILE A 95 -9.26 -3.59 10.10
N SER A 96 -9.15 -3.40 11.42
CA SER A 96 -10.11 -3.94 12.38
C SER A 96 -11.52 -3.38 12.16
N ARG A 97 -11.67 -2.08 11.92
CA ARG A 97 -12.98 -1.46 11.69
C ARG A 97 -13.63 -1.98 10.42
N GLN A 98 -12.88 -2.04 9.32
CA GLN A 98 -13.38 -2.57 8.05
C GLN A 98 -13.69 -4.06 8.17
N GLY A 99 -12.79 -4.85 8.76
CA GLY A 99 -13.02 -6.28 8.98
C GLY A 99 -14.28 -6.56 9.83
N ILE A 100 -14.49 -5.82 10.91
CA ILE A 100 -15.71 -5.94 11.72
C ILE A 100 -16.94 -5.52 10.91
N LYS A 101 -16.87 -4.41 10.18
CA LYS A 101 -17.95 -3.93 9.31
C LYS A 101 -18.36 -5.01 8.29
N ASP A 102 -17.39 -5.57 7.56
CA ASP A 102 -17.64 -6.43 6.41
C ASP A 102 -17.92 -7.89 6.77
N TYR A 103 -17.27 -8.42 7.80
CA TYR A 103 -17.36 -9.84 8.15
C TYR A 103 -18.20 -10.13 9.40
N VAL A 104 -18.60 -9.11 10.15
CA VAL A 104 -19.42 -9.28 11.36
C VAL A 104 -20.72 -8.49 11.25
N LEU A 105 -20.65 -7.17 11.05
CA LEU A 105 -21.83 -6.31 11.09
C LEU A 105 -22.77 -6.56 9.92
N TRP A 106 -22.29 -6.51 8.67
CA TRP A 106 -23.15 -6.75 7.52
C TRP A 106 -23.75 -8.16 7.49
N PRO A 107 -22.98 -9.23 7.74
CA PRO A 107 -23.55 -10.56 7.86
C PRO A 107 -24.61 -10.64 8.96
N ALA A 108 -24.33 -10.15 10.17
CA ALA A 108 -25.27 -10.22 11.29
C ALA A 108 -26.58 -9.47 11.00
N LEU A 109 -26.51 -8.28 10.39
CA LEU A 109 -27.70 -7.51 10.00
C LEU A 109 -28.51 -8.20 8.90
N SER A 110 -27.89 -9.05 8.09
CA SER A 110 -28.56 -9.80 7.02
C SER A 110 -29.24 -11.10 7.49
N LEU A 111 -29.03 -11.53 8.74
CA LEU A 111 -29.55 -12.78 9.28
C LEU A 111 -31.04 -12.73 9.65
N THR A 112 -31.65 -11.55 9.69
CA THR A 112 -33.09 -11.40 9.90
C THR A 112 -33.75 -11.10 8.55
N ARG A 113 -34.33 -12.13 7.95
CA ARG A 113 -35.35 -12.03 6.90
C ARG A 113 -36.69 -12.48 7.47
#